data_AF-A0A662PXM2-F1
#
_entry.id   AF-A0A662PXM2-F1
#
_cell.length_a   1.000
_cell.length_b   1.000
_cell.length_c   1.000
_cell.angle_alpha   90.00
_cell.angle_beta   90.00
_cell.angle_gamma   90.00
#
_symmetry.space_group_name_H-M   'P 1'
#
loop_
_entity.id
_entity.type
_entity.pdbx_description
1 polymer ?
#
loop_
_entity_poly.entity_id
_entity_poly.type
_entity_poly.pdbx_seq_one_letter_code
_entity_poly.pdbx_strand_id
1 'polypeptide(L)'
;MRRSVKISGTADLPLHGGHVPPWLMERMKTMASAIVKVIVEDHGKRELLRRLGDPYWFQSLGCVLGFDWHSSGLTTVVTGALREALSLDSHGVMAIGGKGGLGRKIPEKISELDLSDSVVNELIRASRLTAKVDNAVLQDGYQIYHHIIIFTENGEWTVIQQGMNPELRYAR
;
A
#
# COMPACT_ATOMS: atom_id res chain seq x y z
N MET A 1 -14.91 -31.57 -10.23
CA MET A 1 -13.97 -31.10 -9.20
C MET A 1 -13.36 -29.79 -9.70
N ARG A 2 -13.79 -28.62 -9.20
CA ARG A 2 -13.22 -27.34 -9.64
C ARG A 2 -11.81 -27.23 -9.07
N ARG A 3 -10.78 -27.14 -9.93
CA ARG A 3 -9.42 -26.80 -9.51
C ARG A 3 -9.49 -25.43 -8.83
N SER A 4 -9.15 -25.38 -7.54
CA SER A 4 -8.91 -24.10 -6.85
C SER A 4 -7.72 -23.43 -7.54
N VAL A 5 -7.95 -22.25 -8.09
CA VAL A 5 -6.87 -21.42 -8.63
C VAL A 5 -5.98 -21.05 -7.45
N LYS A 6 -4.69 -21.44 -7.49
CA LYS A 6 -3.70 -20.91 -6.54
C LYS A 6 -3.45 -19.46 -6.89
N ILE A 7 -4.06 -18.55 -6.16
CA ILE A 7 -3.74 -17.12 -6.20
C ILE A 7 -2.49 -16.91 -5.34
N SER A 8 -1.47 -16.27 -5.89
CA SER A 8 -0.25 -15.86 -5.19
C SER A 8 -0.21 -14.35 -5.04
N GLY A 9 0.44 -13.83 -3.99
CA GLY A 9 0.50 -12.38 -3.74
C GLY A 9 -0.70 -11.81 -2.99
N THR A 10 -1.44 -12.64 -2.25
CA THR A 10 -2.55 -12.24 -1.38
C THR A 10 -2.35 -12.77 0.04
N ALA A 11 -2.89 -12.09 1.05
CA ALA A 11 -2.89 -12.55 2.43
C ALA A 11 -4.24 -12.25 3.10
N ASP A 12 -4.84 -13.23 3.80
CA ASP A 12 -6.10 -13.02 4.51
C ASP A 12 -5.86 -12.62 5.98
N LEU A 13 -6.59 -11.61 6.47
CA LEU A 13 -6.45 -11.05 7.82
C LEU A 13 -7.82 -10.87 8.49
N PRO A 14 -7.96 -11.14 9.80
CA PRO A 14 -9.20 -10.88 10.54
C PRO A 14 -9.47 -9.38 10.72
N LEU A 15 -10.74 -8.98 10.61
CA LEU A 15 -11.16 -7.59 10.87
C LEU A 15 -11.11 -7.28 12.37
N HIS A 16 -10.33 -6.24 12.72
CA HIS A 16 -10.29 -5.68 14.08
C HIS A 16 -10.62 -4.18 14.06
N GLY A 17 -11.26 -3.72 15.12
CA GLY A 17 -11.47 -2.29 15.39
C GLY A 17 -10.33 -1.68 16.20
N GLY A 18 -10.24 -0.34 16.22
CA GLY A 18 -9.25 0.40 16.99
C GLY A 18 -8.45 1.40 16.14
N HIS A 19 -7.69 2.26 16.82
CA HIS A 19 -6.81 3.23 16.20
C HIS A 19 -5.41 3.09 16.76
N VAL A 20 -4.41 3.26 15.89
CA VAL A 20 -3.02 3.37 16.33
C VAL A 20 -2.85 4.64 17.17
N PRO A 21 -2.23 4.57 18.36
CA PRO A 21 -1.95 5.76 19.15
C PRO A 21 -1.04 6.73 18.41
N PRO A 22 -1.24 8.07 18.53
CA PRO A 22 -0.42 9.05 17.83
C PRO A 22 1.09 8.90 18.09
N TRP A 23 1.47 8.61 19.35
CA TRP A 23 2.88 8.43 19.72
C TRP A 23 3.53 7.23 19.02
N LEU A 24 2.76 6.18 18.71
CA LEU A 24 3.25 5.02 17.97
C LEU A 24 3.37 5.39 16.49
N MET A 25 2.38 6.08 15.93
CA MET A 25 2.43 6.55 14.54
C MET A 25 3.67 7.41 14.28
N GLU A 26 4.02 8.35 15.16
CA GLU A 26 5.25 9.15 15.00
C GLU A 26 6.50 8.28 14.95
N ARG A 27 6.62 7.28 15.85
CA ARG A 27 7.75 6.33 15.84
C ARG A 27 7.78 5.47 14.58
N MET A 28 6.61 5.01 14.12
CA MET A 28 6.47 4.24 12.88
C MET A 28 6.95 5.06 11.68
N LYS A 29 6.60 6.35 11.59
CA LYS A 29 7.04 7.23 10.50
C LYS A 29 8.55 7.42 10.49
N THR A 30 9.14 7.71 11.65
CA THR A 30 10.60 7.85 11.78
C THR A 30 11.32 6.56 11.38
N MET A 31 10.85 5.41 11.87
CA MET A 31 11.45 4.11 11.57
C MET A 31 11.27 3.74 10.08
N ALA A 32 10.08 3.94 9.53
CA ALA A 32 9.79 3.68 8.13
C ALA A 32 10.69 4.52 7.21
N SER A 33 10.84 5.81 7.52
CA SER A 33 11.73 6.71 6.78
C SER A 33 13.17 6.20 6.78
N ALA A 34 13.70 5.79 7.93
CA ALA A 34 15.06 5.27 8.04
C ALA A 34 15.25 3.94 7.29
N ILE A 35 14.35 2.99 7.47
CA ILE A 35 14.40 1.67 6.79
C ILE A 35 14.34 1.85 5.28
N VAL A 36 13.43 2.70 4.80
CA VAL A 36 13.27 2.93 3.35
C VAL A 36 14.53 3.57 2.77
N LYS A 37 15.15 4.55 3.46
CA LYS A 37 16.42 5.13 3.00
C LYS A 37 17.51 4.08 2.83
N VAL A 38 17.72 3.24 3.84
CA VAL A 38 18.73 2.16 3.78
C VAL A 38 18.45 1.20 2.62
N ILE A 39 17.20 0.75 2.44
CA ILE A 39 16.86 -0.15 1.33
C ILE A 39 17.10 0.51 -0.02
N VAL A 40 16.73 1.77 -0.18
CA VAL A 40 16.90 2.50 -1.45
C VAL A 40 18.39 2.75 -1.73
N GLU A 41 19.18 3.10 -0.73
CA GLU A 41 20.63 3.33 -0.85
C GLU A 41 21.38 2.04 -1.20
N ASP A 42 21.07 0.92 -0.52
CA ASP A 42 21.81 -0.33 -0.67
C ASP A 42 21.33 -1.20 -1.85
N HIS A 43 20.05 -1.10 -2.20
CA HIS A 43 19.42 -2.00 -3.18
C HIS A 43 18.61 -1.31 -4.28
N GLY A 44 18.40 0.00 -4.17
CA GLY A 44 17.66 0.78 -5.15
C GLY A 44 16.15 0.79 -4.96
N LYS A 45 15.51 1.77 -5.60
CA LYS A 45 14.06 2.04 -5.51
C LYS A 45 13.20 0.88 -5.99
N ARG A 46 13.61 0.21 -7.08
CA ARG A 46 12.94 -0.98 -7.63
C ARG A 46 12.81 -2.10 -6.60
N GLU A 47 13.88 -2.34 -5.84
CA GLU A 47 13.88 -3.41 -4.84
C GLU A 47 12.90 -3.09 -3.70
N LEU A 48 12.82 -1.82 -3.27
CA LEU A 48 11.80 -1.40 -2.31
C LEU A 48 10.39 -1.68 -2.82
N LEU A 49 10.07 -1.27 -4.06
CA LEU A 49 8.75 -1.50 -4.64
C LEU A 49 8.41 -2.99 -4.73
N ARG A 50 9.39 -3.83 -5.10
CA ARG A 50 9.25 -5.29 -5.15
C ARG A 50 8.95 -5.86 -3.77
N ARG A 51 9.69 -5.43 -2.74
CA ARG A 51 9.50 -5.84 -1.34
C ARG A 51 8.13 -5.41 -0.80
N LEU A 52 7.71 -4.18 -1.06
CA LEU A 52 6.39 -3.67 -0.66
C LEU A 52 5.23 -4.38 -1.35
N GLY A 53 5.45 -4.89 -2.58
CA GLY A 53 4.47 -5.71 -3.29
C GLY A 53 4.36 -7.15 -2.80
N ASP A 54 5.28 -7.62 -1.96
CA ASP A 54 5.21 -8.95 -1.32
C ASP A 54 4.41 -8.84 0.00
N PRO A 55 3.25 -9.52 0.12
CA PRO A 55 2.44 -9.44 1.33
C PRO A 55 3.17 -9.88 2.59
N TYR A 56 4.01 -10.93 2.54
CA TYR A 56 4.72 -11.42 3.72
C TYR A 56 5.80 -10.45 4.17
N TRP A 57 6.54 -9.87 3.21
CA TRP A 57 7.52 -8.85 3.54
C TRP A 57 6.84 -7.60 4.09
N PHE A 58 5.72 -7.17 3.48
CA PHE A 58 4.96 -6.02 3.94
C PHE A 58 4.37 -6.21 5.34
N GLN A 59 3.82 -7.39 5.66
CA GLN A 59 3.38 -7.71 7.03
C GLN A 59 4.56 -7.70 8.01
N SER A 60 5.71 -8.26 7.61
CA SER A 60 6.94 -8.26 8.41
C SER A 60 7.44 -6.84 8.69
N LEU A 61 7.35 -5.94 7.70
CA LEU A 61 7.63 -4.51 7.89
C LEU A 61 6.71 -3.92 8.97
N GLY A 62 5.42 -4.25 8.96
CA GLY A 62 4.48 -3.83 10.02
C GLY A 62 4.95 -4.22 11.42
N CYS A 63 5.38 -5.47 11.61
CA CYS A 63 5.95 -5.93 12.88
C CYS A 63 7.22 -5.15 13.27
N VAL A 64 8.13 -4.89 12.31
CA VAL A 64 9.37 -4.12 12.56
C VAL A 64 9.06 -2.68 12.95
N LEU A 65 8.00 -2.09 12.41
CA LEU A 65 7.54 -0.75 12.79
C LEU A 65 6.87 -0.72 14.18
N GLY A 66 6.73 -1.86 14.86
CA GLY A 66 6.11 -1.98 16.17
C GLY A 66 4.60 -2.14 16.12
N PHE A 67 4.05 -2.53 14.96
CA PHE A 67 2.64 -2.86 14.77
C PHE A 67 2.49 -4.34 14.40
N ASP A 68 2.63 -5.22 15.39
CA ASP A 68 2.59 -6.68 15.28
C ASP A 68 1.16 -7.27 15.29
N TRP A 69 0.15 -6.40 15.18
CA TRP A 69 -1.25 -6.80 15.20
C TRP A 69 -1.59 -7.62 13.96
N HIS A 70 -1.90 -8.91 14.15
CA HIS A 70 -2.42 -9.77 13.08
C HIS A 70 -3.87 -9.39 12.73
N SER A 71 -4.04 -8.24 12.10
CA SER A 71 -5.34 -7.65 11.79
C SER A 71 -5.35 -6.89 10.48
N SER A 72 -6.55 -6.73 9.91
CA SER A 72 -6.78 -5.87 8.75
C SER A 72 -6.29 -4.43 8.95
N GLY A 73 -6.17 -3.98 10.21
CA GLY A 73 -5.66 -2.66 10.56
C GLY A 73 -4.19 -2.46 10.18
N LEU A 74 -3.37 -3.52 10.18
CA LEU A 74 -1.93 -3.44 9.89
C LEU A 74 -1.68 -2.78 8.55
N THR A 75 -2.33 -3.28 7.49
CA THR A 75 -2.18 -2.71 6.15
C THR A 75 -2.52 -1.23 6.11
N THR A 76 -3.64 -0.83 6.72
CA THR A 76 -4.06 0.58 6.70
C THR A 76 -3.14 1.50 7.53
N VAL A 77 -2.55 0.99 8.60
CA VAL A 77 -1.67 1.75 9.50
C VAL A 77 -0.27 1.87 8.89
N VAL A 78 0.31 0.77 8.41
CA VAL A 78 1.64 0.75 7.80
C VAL A 78 1.68 1.60 6.54
N THR A 79 0.68 1.49 5.67
CA THR A 79 0.56 2.36 4.48
C THR A 79 0.34 3.83 4.84
N GLY A 80 -0.37 4.12 5.94
CA GLY A 80 -0.50 5.46 6.49
C GLY A 80 0.86 6.03 6.93
N ALA A 81 1.65 5.25 7.68
CA ALA A 81 2.98 5.62 8.10
C ALA A 81 3.92 5.86 6.90
N LEU A 82 3.91 4.98 5.90
CA LEU A 82 4.70 5.14 4.67
C LEU A 82 4.29 6.41 3.90
N ARG A 83 2.98 6.64 3.73
CA ARG A 83 2.48 7.84 3.05
C ARG A 83 2.92 9.15 3.71
N GLU A 84 2.96 9.18 5.03
CA GLU A 84 3.38 10.38 5.76
C GLU A 84 4.90 10.52 5.88
N ALA A 85 5.64 9.41 5.78
CA ALA A 85 7.09 9.40 5.92
C ALA A 85 7.86 9.64 4.62
N LEU A 86 7.30 9.27 3.47
CA LEU A 86 8.02 9.20 2.20
C LEU A 86 7.79 10.42 1.32
N SER A 87 8.87 10.93 0.72
CA SER A 87 8.83 11.95 -0.32
C SER A 87 9.83 11.66 -1.43
N LEU A 88 9.56 12.16 -2.65
CA LEU A 88 10.46 12.00 -3.78
C LEU A 88 11.84 12.63 -3.48
N ASP A 89 11.88 13.81 -2.85
CA ASP A 89 13.14 14.50 -2.57
C ASP A 89 14.02 13.76 -1.55
N SER A 90 13.42 13.12 -0.54
CA SER A 90 14.18 12.50 0.55
C SER A 90 14.44 11.01 0.34
N HIS A 91 13.61 10.33 -0.45
CA HIS A 91 13.63 8.87 -0.59
C HIS A 91 13.64 8.41 -2.04
N GLY A 92 13.39 9.30 -3.00
CA GLY A 92 13.15 8.93 -4.41
C GLY A 92 11.89 8.09 -4.61
N VAL A 93 11.04 8.00 -3.57
CA VAL A 93 9.77 7.27 -3.56
C VAL A 93 8.73 8.05 -2.78
N MET A 94 7.47 7.98 -3.22
CA MET A 94 6.33 8.61 -2.56
C MET A 94 5.15 7.64 -2.55
N ALA A 95 4.28 7.75 -1.54
CA ALA A 95 3.03 7.01 -1.50
C ALA A 95 1.82 7.97 -1.53
N ILE A 96 0.78 7.63 -2.29
CA ILE A 96 -0.47 8.40 -2.37
C ILE A 96 -1.65 7.43 -2.29
N GLY A 97 -2.63 7.77 -1.46
CA GLY A 97 -3.86 7.00 -1.28
C GLY A 97 -4.08 6.57 0.17
N GLY A 98 -4.77 5.44 0.34
CA GLY A 98 -5.04 4.81 1.61
C GLY A 98 -6.49 4.34 1.74
N LYS A 99 -6.99 4.31 2.99
CA LYS A 99 -8.33 3.85 3.32
C LYS A 99 -9.42 4.80 2.79
N GLY A 100 -10.50 4.23 2.26
CA GLY A 100 -11.72 4.94 1.90
C GLY A 100 -11.51 6.00 0.83
N GLY A 101 -11.95 7.24 1.10
CA GLY A 101 -11.91 8.35 0.14
C GLY A 101 -10.50 8.71 -0.34
N LEU A 102 -9.46 8.39 0.43
CA LEU A 102 -8.07 8.70 0.05
C LEU A 102 -7.64 7.95 -1.21
N GLY A 103 -8.04 6.68 -1.37
CA GLY A 103 -7.77 5.92 -2.59
C GLY A 103 -8.44 6.50 -3.84
N ARG A 104 -9.60 7.13 -3.69
CA ARG A 104 -10.35 7.76 -4.80
C ARG A 104 -9.70 9.07 -5.28
N LYS A 105 -8.93 9.73 -4.42
CA LYS A 105 -8.23 10.99 -4.71
C LYS A 105 -6.85 10.80 -5.33
N ILE A 106 -6.39 9.57 -5.55
CA ILE A 106 -5.07 9.32 -6.14
C ILE A 106 -4.89 10.05 -7.47
N PRO A 107 -5.84 9.99 -8.43
CA PRO A 107 -5.64 10.67 -9.71
C PRO A 107 -5.48 12.18 -9.58
N GLU A 108 -6.31 12.81 -8.75
CA GLU A 108 -6.25 14.25 -8.46
C GLU A 108 -4.89 14.62 -7.87
N LYS A 109 -4.44 13.89 -6.84
CA LYS A 109 -3.17 14.16 -6.16
C LYS A 109 -1.94 13.93 -7.03
N ILE A 110 -1.95 12.94 -7.93
CA ILE A 110 -0.82 12.68 -8.84
C ILE A 110 -0.71 13.80 -9.88
N SER A 111 -1.85 14.33 -10.36
CA SER A 111 -1.86 15.45 -11.30
C SER A 111 -1.30 16.76 -10.74
N GLU A 112 -1.21 16.88 -9.41
CA GLU A 112 -0.65 18.06 -8.72
C GLU A 112 0.88 17.98 -8.54
N LEU A 113 1.51 16.86 -8.88
CA LEU A 113 2.95 16.66 -8.69
C LEU A 113 3.76 17.27 -9.83
N ASP A 114 4.95 17.76 -9.49
CA ASP A 114 5.95 18.22 -10.47
C ASP A 114 6.69 17.03 -11.09
N LEU A 115 5.98 16.29 -11.96
CA LEU A 115 6.50 15.15 -12.72
C LEU A 115 6.14 15.33 -14.19
N SER A 116 6.86 14.65 -15.09
CA SER A 116 6.51 14.70 -16.52
C SER A 116 5.09 14.18 -16.77
N ASP A 117 4.38 14.78 -17.73
CA ASP A 117 3.02 14.37 -18.12
C ASP A 117 2.93 12.87 -18.45
N SER A 118 3.99 12.30 -19.06
CA SER A 118 4.05 10.87 -19.35
C SER A 118 3.98 10.03 -18.08
N VAL A 119 4.78 10.38 -17.07
CA VAL A 119 4.82 9.67 -15.78
C VAL A 119 3.49 9.85 -15.03
N VAL A 120 2.95 11.07 -14.97
CA VAL A 120 1.65 11.37 -14.34
C VAL A 120 0.55 10.51 -14.96
N ASN A 121 0.44 10.50 -16.29
CA ASN A 121 -0.58 9.74 -16.99
C ASN A 121 -0.43 8.22 -16.79
N GLU A 122 0.80 7.72 -16.78
CA GLU A 122 1.08 6.31 -16.54
C GLU A 122 0.68 5.88 -15.12
N LEU A 123 1.05 6.65 -14.09
CA LEU A 123 0.71 6.34 -12.70
C LEU A 123 -0.80 6.39 -12.44
N ILE A 124 -1.50 7.38 -13.01
CA ILE A 124 -2.97 7.46 -12.93
C ILE A 124 -3.61 6.25 -13.61
N ARG A 125 -3.10 5.88 -14.79
CA ARG A 125 -3.57 4.70 -15.52
C ARG A 125 -3.33 3.42 -14.71
N ALA A 126 -2.15 3.24 -14.15
CA ALA A 126 -1.79 2.10 -13.32
C ALA A 126 -2.73 1.96 -12.11
N SER A 127 -2.89 3.03 -11.32
CA SER A 127 -3.81 3.04 -10.17
C SER A 127 -5.23 2.65 -10.56
N ARG A 128 -5.79 3.25 -11.63
CA ARG A 128 -7.15 2.96 -12.11
C ARG A 128 -7.31 1.53 -12.60
N LEU A 129 -6.36 1.03 -13.38
CA LEU A 129 -6.42 -0.33 -13.93
C LEU A 129 -6.30 -1.36 -12.80
N THR A 130 -5.38 -1.18 -11.85
CA THR A 130 -5.24 -2.10 -10.72
C THR A 130 -6.50 -2.11 -9.85
N ALA A 131 -7.08 -0.95 -9.52
CA ALA A 131 -8.36 -0.88 -8.81
C ALA A 131 -9.50 -1.57 -9.56
N LYS A 132 -9.56 -1.43 -10.90
CA LYS A 132 -10.59 -2.06 -11.73
C LYS A 132 -10.42 -3.57 -11.80
N VAL A 133 -9.19 -4.05 -11.99
CA VAL A 133 -8.87 -5.49 -12.06
C VAL A 133 -9.23 -6.16 -10.75
N ASP A 134 -8.77 -5.63 -9.62
CA ASP A 134 -9.05 -6.25 -8.33
C ASP A 134 -10.55 -6.23 -8.04
N ASN A 135 -11.26 -5.14 -8.33
CA ASN A 135 -12.72 -5.10 -8.15
C ASN A 135 -13.45 -6.14 -9.01
N ALA A 136 -12.97 -6.39 -10.23
CA ALA A 136 -13.52 -7.44 -11.09
C ALA A 136 -13.22 -8.85 -10.57
N VAL A 137 -12.10 -9.04 -9.86
CA VAL A 137 -11.66 -10.34 -9.31
C VAL A 137 -12.31 -10.66 -7.96
N LEU A 138 -12.77 -9.67 -7.19
CA LEU A 138 -13.48 -9.84 -5.90
C LEU A 138 -14.92 -10.40 -6.04
N GLN A 139 -15.14 -11.38 -6.92
CA GLN A 139 -16.41 -12.09 -7.12
C GLN A 139 -16.81 -12.99 -5.93
N ASP A 140 -16.26 -12.75 -4.74
CA ASP A 140 -16.40 -13.52 -3.50
C ASP A 140 -16.97 -12.68 -2.34
N GLY A 141 -17.56 -11.52 -2.65
CA GLY A 141 -18.27 -10.66 -1.68
C GLY A 141 -17.38 -9.65 -0.94
N TYR A 142 -16.11 -9.54 -1.32
CA TYR A 142 -15.20 -8.51 -0.81
C TYR A 142 -15.36 -7.20 -1.58
N GLN A 143 -15.21 -6.08 -0.88
CA GLN A 143 -15.20 -4.74 -1.48
C GLN A 143 -13.87 -4.04 -1.20
N ILE A 144 -13.27 -3.42 -2.23
CA ILE A 144 -12.04 -2.62 -2.06
C ILE A 144 -12.34 -1.46 -1.12
N TYR A 145 -11.61 -1.42 0.00
CA TYR A 145 -11.75 -0.37 1.02
C TYR A 145 -10.44 0.38 1.27
N HIS A 146 -9.32 -0.16 0.80
CA HIS A 146 -8.00 0.45 0.88
C HIS A 146 -7.31 0.35 -0.48
N HIS A 147 -6.77 1.46 -0.95
CA HIS A 147 -6.03 1.54 -2.21
C HIS A 147 -4.94 2.60 -2.09
N ILE A 148 -3.68 2.20 -2.20
CA ILE A 148 -2.52 3.09 -2.16
C ILE A 148 -1.54 2.71 -3.28
N ILE A 149 -0.98 3.71 -3.94
CA ILE A 149 0.11 3.55 -4.90
C ILE A 149 1.40 4.10 -4.28
N ILE A 150 2.49 3.36 -4.41
CA ILE A 150 3.85 3.79 -4.06
C ILE A 150 4.64 3.83 -5.36
N PHE A 151 5.33 4.94 -5.63
CA PHE A 151 6.00 5.15 -6.91
C PHE A 151 7.29 5.96 -6.78
N THR A 152 8.12 5.90 -7.83
CA THR A 152 9.37 6.67 -7.98
C THR A 152 9.18 7.87 -8.91
N GLU A 153 10.15 8.80 -8.95
CA GLU A 153 10.08 9.92 -9.90
C GLU A 153 10.11 9.47 -11.38
N ASN A 154 10.58 8.25 -11.65
CA ASN A 154 10.67 7.68 -12.99
C ASN A 154 9.40 6.92 -13.43
N GLY A 155 8.34 6.94 -12.61
CA GLY A 155 7.07 6.27 -12.92
C GLY A 155 7.03 4.79 -12.60
N GLU A 156 8.05 4.22 -11.97
CA GLU A 156 7.99 2.85 -11.45
C GLU A 156 7.08 2.80 -10.21
N TRP A 157 6.25 1.76 -10.08
CA TRP A 157 5.22 1.73 -9.04
C TRP A 157 4.96 0.33 -8.47
N THR A 158 4.36 0.30 -7.29
CA THR A 158 3.64 -0.84 -6.72
C THR A 158 2.33 -0.34 -6.13
N VAL A 159 1.30 -1.18 -6.11
CA VAL A 159 -0.01 -0.86 -5.52
C VAL A 159 -0.30 -1.88 -4.43
N ILE A 160 -0.75 -1.39 -3.28
CA ILE A 160 -1.26 -2.22 -2.20
C ILE A 160 -2.76 -1.96 -2.10
N GLN A 161 -3.54 -3.01 -2.30
CA GLN A 161 -4.99 -2.99 -2.16
C GLN A 161 -5.43 -3.88 -1.02
N GLN A 162 -6.59 -3.56 -0.46
CA GLN A 162 -7.24 -4.43 0.48
C GLN A 162 -8.76 -4.43 0.24
N GLY A 163 -9.30 -5.63 0.04
CA GLY A 163 -10.72 -5.92 0.07
C GLY A 163 -11.16 -6.25 1.49
N MET A 164 -12.42 -5.95 1.82
CA MET A 164 -13.04 -6.42 3.06
C MET A 164 -14.38 -7.09 2.79
N ASN A 165 -14.66 -8.16 3.53
CA ASN A 165 -15.96 -8.79 3.61
C ASN A 165 -16.49 -8.67 5.05
N PRO A 166 -17.40 -7.71 5.33
CA PRO A 166 -17.93 -7.49 6.67
C PRO A 166 -18.72 -8.68 7.23
N GLU A 167 -19.37 -9.48 6.38
CA GLU A 167 -20.15 -10.64 6.78
C GLU A 167 -19.24 -11.76 7.30
N LEU A 168 -18.14 -12.03 6.58
CA LEU A 168 -17.16 -13.03 6.98
C LEU A 168 -16.19 -12.51 8.08
N ARG A 169 -16.14 -11.20 8.30
CA ARG A 169 -15.17 -10.51 9.18
C ARG A 169 -13.70 -10.72 8.79
N TYR A 170 -13.43 -10.80 7.49
CA TYR A 170 -12.07 -10.90 6.95
C TYR A 170 -11.76 -9.77 5.97
N ALA A 171 -10.47 -9.53 5.79
CA ALA A 171 -9.90 -8.72 4.73
C ALA A 171 -8.84 -9.51 3.96
N ARG A 172 -8.61 -9.14 2.70
CA ARG A 172 -7.63 -9.73 1.79
C ARG A 172 -6.87 -8.65 1.05
#